data_AF-A0A7V4P128-F1
#
_entry.id   AF-A0A7V4P128-F1
#
_cell.length_a   1.000
_cell.length_b   1.000
_cell.length_c   1.000
_cell.angle_alpha   90.00
_cell.angle_beta   90.00
_cell.angle_gamma   90.00
#
_symmetry.space_group_name_H-M   'P 1'
#
loop_
_entity.id
_entity.type
_entity.pdbx_description
1 polymer ?
#
loop_
_entity_poly.entity_id
_entity_poly.type
_entity_poly.pdbx_seq_one_letter_code
_entity_poly.pdbx_strand_id
1 'polypeptide(L)' 'MQVRFKCPACQSSHVLDMPETTIHMTCSRTGKHLVLKLGLGGEVKARIVTDDTNVDADAGEDAEE' A
#
# COMPACT_ATOMS: atom_id res chain seq x y z
N MET A 1 -11.22 -0.55 13.64
CA MET A 1 -12.56 -0.91 13.10
C MET A 1 -12.40 -1.95 12.01
N GLN A 2 -13.20 -3.02 12.03
CA GLN A 2 -13.03 -4.09 11.06
C GLN A 2 -13.65 -3.73 9.71
N VAL A 3 -12.82 -3.69 8.67
CA VAL A 3 -13.25 -3.38 7.31
C VAL A 3 -13.00 -4.55 6.38
N ARG A 4 -13.95 -4.77 5.47
CA ARG A 4 -13.80 -5.73 4.37
C ARG A 4 -13.59 -4.96 3.07
N PHE A 5 -12.51 -5.28 2.35
CA PHE A 5 -12.21 -4.67 1.07
C PHE A 5 -11.77 -5.72 0.05
N LYS A 6 -11.97 -5.43 -1.24
CA LYS A 6 -11.45 -6.25 -2.34
C LYS A 6 -10.06 -5.73 -2.71
N CYS A 7 -9.04 -6.57 -2.56
CA CYS A 7 -7.68 -6.18 -2.92
C CYS A 7 -7.58 -6.06 -4.45
N PRO A 8 -7.19 -4.90 -5.00
CA PRO A 8 -7.05 -4.72 -6.44
C PRO A 8 -5.86 -5.51 -7.01
N ALA A 9 -4.91 -5.94 -6.18
CA ALA A 9 -3.72 -6.67 -6.63
C ALA A 9 -3.98 -8.17 -6.86
N CYS A 10 -4.65 -8.84 -5.92
CA CYS A 10 -4.91 -10.29 -5.98
C CYS A 10 -6.39 -10.64 -6.23
N GLN A 11 -7.25 -9.63 -6.40
CA GLN A 11 -8.70 -9.73 -6.60
C GLN A 11 -9.48 -10.48 -5.50
N SER A 12 -8.82 -10.81 -4.39
CA SER A 12 -9.40 -11.50 -3.25
C SER A 12 -9.99 -10.51 -2.25
N SER A 13 -10.98 -10.95 -1.47
CA SER A 13 -11.53 -10.14 -0.38
C SER A 13 -10.72 -10.33 0.89
N HIS A 14 -10.33 -9.23 1.53
CA HIS A 14 -9.57 -9.23 2.77
C HIS A 14 -10.35 -8.48 3.85
N VAL A 15 -10.14 -8.91 5.09
CA VAL A 15 -10.68 -8.28 6.29
C VAL A 15 -9.50 -7.86 7.15
N LEU A 16 -9.49 -6.62 7.59
CA LEU A 16 -8.47 -6.10 8.50
C LEU A 16 -9.06 -5.07 9.44
N ASP A 17 -8.38 -4.82 10.56
CA ASP A 17 -8.74 -3.72 11.43
C ASP A 17 -8.03 -2.45 10.94
N MET A 18 -8.82 -1.47 10.51
CA MET A 18 -8.36 -0.19 10.01
C MET A 18 -8.58 0.88 11.09
N PRO A 19 -7.59 1.74 11.37
CA PRO A 19 -7.80 2.98 12.11
C PRO A 19 -8.56 4.00 11.26
N GLU A 20 -9.03 5.11 11.83
CA GLU A 20 -9.76 6.19 11.11
C GLU A 20 -8.84 7.05 10.21
N THR A 21 -7.84 6.44 9.57
CA THR A 21 -6.78 7.13 8.83
C THR A 21 -6.43 6.40 7.52
N THR A 22 -5.43 6.90 6.79
CA THR A 22 -4.89 6.23 5.60
C THR A 22 -3.80 5.24 6.03
N ILE A 23 -3.82 4.03 5.49
CA ILE A 23 -2.80 3.02 5.77
C ILE A 23 -2.12 2.55 4.48
N HIS A 24 -0.83 2.27 4.59
CA HIS A 24 -0.01 1.68 3.55
C HIS A 24 0.24 0.23 3.91
N MET A 25 0.06 -0.68 2.96
CA MET A 25 0.32 -2.11 3.18
C MET A 25 0.80 -2.77 1.91
N THR A 26 1.31 -3.99 2.06
CA THR A 26 1.77 -4.80 0.94
C THR A 26 0.88 -6.03 0.82
N CYS A 27 0.42 -6.35 -0.40
CA CYS A 27 -0.31 -7.58 -0.64
C CYS A 27 0.62 -8.79 -0.42
N SER A 28 0.33 -9.64 0.55
CA SER A 28 1.14 -10.84 0.84
C SER A 28 1.18 -11.87 -0.30
N ARG A 29 0.21 -11.83 -1.22
CA ARG A 29 0.13 -12.75 -2.36
C ARG A 29 0.94 -12.29 -3.57
N THR A 30 0.92 -11.00 -3.86
CA THR A 30 1.50 -10.44 -5.09
C THR A 30 2.70 -9.52 -4.84
N GLY A 31 3.02 -9.23 -3.59
CA GLY A 31 4.09 -8.28 -3.20
C GLY A 31 3.81 -6.82 -3.55
N LYS A 32 2.61 -6.49 -4.07
CA LYS A 32 2.30 -5.13 -4.52
C LYS A 32 1.96 -4.21 -3.35
N HIS A 33 2.49 -3.00 -3.38
CA HIS A 33 2.15 -1.95 -2.43
C HIS A 33 0.76 -1.39 -2.69
N LEU A 34 0.03 -1.14 -1.61
CA LEU A 34 -1.37 -0.74 -1.60
C LEU A 34 -1.55 0.41 -0.60
N VAL A 35 -2.41 1.34 -0.96
CA VAL A 35 -2.93 2.36 -0.06
C VAL A 35 -4.41 2.12 0.15
N LEU A 36 -4.81 2.05 1.42
CA LEU A 36 -6.21 2.05 1.82
C LEU A 36 -6.52 3.39 2.50
N LYS A 37 -7.58 4.05 2.03
CA LYS A 37 -8.09 5.28 2.62
C LYS A 37 -9.52 5.07 3.09
N LEU A 38 -9.77 5.40 4.36
CA LEU A 38 -11.11 5.45 4.90
C LEU A 38 -11.78 6.78 4.50
N GLY A 39 -12.98 6.69 3.93
CA GLY A 39 -13.83 7.85 3.66
C GLY A 39 -14.72 8.21 4.85
N LEU A 40 -15.23 9.44 4.85
CA LEU A 40 -16.03 10.03 5.94
C LEU A 40 -17.35 9.26 6.23
N GLY A 41 -17.80 8.39 5.33
CA GLY A 41 -18.98 7.53 5.49
C GLY A 41 -18.67 6.06 5.80
N GLY A 42 -17.43 5.72 6.16
CA GLY A 42 -17.02 4.33 6.41
C GLY A 42 -16.70 3.51 5.15
N GLU A 43 -16.69 4.16 3.98
CA GLU A 43 -16.27 3.54 2.72
C GLU A 43 -14.74 3.34 2.69
N VAL A 44 -14.27 2.16 2.28
CA VAL A 44 -12.83 1.89 2.13
C VAL A 44 -12.46 1.94 0.65
N LYS A 45 -11.52 2.82 0.31
CA LYS A 45 -10.94 2.92 -1.04
C LYS A 45 -9.54 2.31 -1.04
N ALA A 46 -9.35 1.24 -1.80
CA ALA A 46 -8.05 0.58 -1.99
C ALA A 46 -7.49 0.89 -3.38
N ARG A 47 -6.21 1.26 -3.47
CA ARG A 47 -5.49 1.49 -4.74
C ARG A 47 -4.09 0.87 -4.67
N ILE A 48 -3.62 0.36 -5.81
CA ILE A 48 -2.23 -0.09 -5.97
C ILE A 48 -1.36 1.14 -6.09
N VAL A 49 -0.31 1.20 -5.28
CA VAL A 49 0.78 2.15 -5.47
C VAL A 49 1.72 1.51 -6.48
N THR A 50 1.58 1.88 -7.74
CA THR A 50 2.71 1.77 -8.68
C THR A 50 3.66 2.86 -8.27
N ASP A 51 4.76 2.44 -7.64
CA ASP A 51 5.87 3.31 -7.34
C ASP A 51 6.40 3.86 -8.67
N ASP A 52 5.99 5.09 -9.00
CA ASP A 52 6.65 5.94 -10.00
C ASP A 52 7.74 6.77 -9.29
N THR A 53 8.25 6.27 -8.16
CA THR A 53 9.39 6.87 -7.48
C THR A 53 10.63 6.32 -8.14
N ASN A 54 10.96 6.96 -9.26
CA ASN A 54 12.29 7.07 -9.84
C ASN A 54 13.40 6.73 -8.82
N VAL A 55 13.87 5.47 -8.87
CA VAL A 55 15.12 5.08 -8.22
C VAL A 55 16.23 5.63 -9.11
N ASP A 56 16.52 6.92 -8.95
CA ASP A 56 17.90 7.40 -9.07
C ASP A 56 18.65 6.82 -7.87
N ALA A 57 18.96 5.52 -7.96
CA ALA A 57 20.08 4.94 -7.25
C ALA A 57 21.35 5.35 -8.00
N ASP A 58 21.72 6.63 -7.89
CA ASP A 58 23.12 7.00 -7.98
C ASP A 58 23.72 6.78 -6.59
N ALA A 59 24.03 5.52 -6.33
CA ALA A 59 24.96 5.14 -5.30
C ALA A 59 26.35 5.60 -5.74
N GLY A 60 26.68 6.85 -5.46
CA GLY A 60 28.06 7.33 -5.39
C GLY A 60 28.73 6.73 -4.16
N GLU A 61 29.16 5.49 -4.29
CA GLU A 61 30.24 4.90 -3.50
C GLU A 61 31.53 5.69 -3.78
N ASP A 62 32.04 6.43 -2.80
CA ASP A 62 33.46 6.78 -2.71
C ASP A 62 33.79 7.11 -1.25
N ALA A 63 34.13 6.04 -0.53
CA ALA A 63 34.82 6.10 0.74
C ALA A 63 36.08 5.25 0.61
N GLU A 64 37.16 5.81 0.05
CA GLU A 64 38.51 5.25 0.16
C GLU A 64 39.55 6.40 0.33
N GLU A 65 40.30 6.28 1.42
CA GLU A 65 41.51 6.97 1.97
C GLU A 65 42.08 8.26 1.36
#